data_AF-A0A8J4WTY9-F1
#
_entry.id   AF-A0A8J4WTY9-F1
#
_cell.length_a   1.000
_cell.length_b   1.000
_cell.length_c   1.000
_cell.angle_alpha   90.00
_cell.angle_beta   90.00
_cell.angle_gamma   90.00
#
_symmetry.space_group_name_H-M   'P 1'
#
loop_
_entity.id
_entity.type
_entity.pdbx_description
1 polymer ?
#
loop_
_entity_poly.entity_id
_entity_poly.type
_entity_poly.pdbx_seq_one_letter_code
_entity_poly.pdbx_strand_id
1 'polypeptide(L)' 'NPKPELTSELKGAALTGNSVTLTCTLKPKSAGWKFYWNKDTQITETETETSHYFIRSVRVSDG' A
#
# COMPACT_ATOMS: atom_id res chain seq x y z
N ASN A 1 -11.23 16.58 -7.37
CA ASN A 1 -10.18 16.09 -6.46
C ASN A 1 -9.66 14.78 -7.02
N PRO A 2 -8.36 14.63 -7.33
CA PRO A 2 -7.84 13.36 -7.84
C PRO A 2 -8.01 12.26 -6.79
N LYS A 3 -8.50 11.09 -7.20
CA LYS A 3 -8.68 9.92 -6.33
C LYS A 3 -7.47 8.99 -6.48
N PRO A 4 -6.83 8.56 -5.38
CA PRO A 4 -5.75 7.58 -5.46
C PRO A 4 -6.29 6.20 -5.83
N GLU A 5 -5.54 5.48 -6.66
CA GLU A 5 -5.76 4.09 -7.04
C GLU A 5 -4.75 3.20 -6.33
N LEU A 6 -5.23 2.32 -5.45
CA LEU A 6 -4.40 1.32 -4.79
C LEU A 6 -4.36 0.03 -5.63
N THR A 7 -3.15 -0.47 -5.89
CA THR A 7 -2.92 -1.71 -6.64
C THR A 7 -1.93 -2.60 -5.91
N SER A 8 -2.03 -3.91 -6.13
CA SER A 8 -1.08 -4.90 -5.62
C SER A 8 -0.39 -5.59 -6.80
N GLU A 9 0.86 -5.99 -6.61
CA GLU A 9 1.58 -6.83 -7.57
C GLU A 9 0.93 -8.22 -7.72
N LEU A 10 0.26 -8.71 -6.69
CA LEU A 10 -0.46 -9.98 -6.74
C LEU A 10 -1.82 -9.81 -7.44
N LYS A 11 -2.16 -10.81 -8.25
CA LYS A 11 -3.52 -10.99 -8.79
C LYS A 11 -4.27 -11.96 -7.88
N GLY A 12 -5.09 -11.44 -6.98
CA GLY A 12 -5.93 -12.24 -6.07
C GLY A 12 -5.45 -12.22 -4.61
N ALA A 13 -5.85 -13.24 -3.85
CA ALA A 13 -5.53 -13.32 -2.42
C ALA A 13 -4.04 -13.58 -2.16
N ALA A 14 -3.48 -12.88 -1.18
CA ALA A 14 -2.14 -13.16 -0.69
C ALA A 14 -2.18 -14.28 0.36
N LEU A 15 -1.21 -15.20 0.30
CA LEU A 15 -1.02 -16.20 1.36
C LEU A 15 -0.16 -15.61 2.47
N THR A 16 -0.40 -16.05 3.70
CA THR A 16 0.46 -15.71 4.85
C THR A 16 1.90 -16.13 4.56
N GLY A 17 2.85 -15.28 4.94
CA GLY A 17 4.27 -15.52 4.69
C GLY A 17 4.81 -14.84 3.44
N ASN A 18 3.98 -14.63 2.41
CA ASN A 18 4.40 -14.02 1.14
C ASN A 18 4.80 -12.56 1.31
N SER A 19 5.69 -12.10 0.43
CA SER A 19 5.93 -10.67 0.26
C SER A 19 4.89 -10.07 -0.70
N VAL A 20 4.48 -8.83 -0.44
CA VAL A 20 3.63 -8.06 -1.35
C VAL A 20 4.12 -6.63 -1.48
N THR A 21 4.09 -6.11 -2.70
CA THR A 21 4.25 -4.68 -2.98
C THR A 21 2.89 -4.08 -3.30
N LEU A 22 2.48 -3.11 -2.49
CA LEU A 22 1.34 -2.24 -2.77
C LEU A 22 1.82 -0.98 -3.48
N THR A 23 1.05 -0.49 -4.44
CA THR A 23 1.35 0.73 -5.20
C THR A 23 0.15 1.67 -5.21
N CYS A 24 0.36 2.90 -4.75
CA CYS A 24 -0.63 3.97 -4.76
C CYS A 24 -0.37 4.91 -5.94
N THR A 25 -1.30 4.97 -6.90
CA THR A 25 -1.16 5.81 -8.09
C THR A 25 -2.15 6.97 -8.06
N LEU A 26 -1.65 8.19 -8.29
CA LEU A 26 -2.47 9.38 -8.49
C LEU A 26 -2.31 9.87 -9.94
N LYS A 27 -3.41 10.21 -10.60
CA LYS A 27 -3.42 10.74 -11.97
C LYS A 27 -4.03 12.15 -11.97
N PRO A 28 -3.34 13.17 -12.54
CA PRO A 28 -1.98 13.11 -13.08
C PRO A 28 -0.92 12.90 -12.00
N LYS A 29 0.23 12.31 -12.37
CA LYS A 29 1.37 12.18 -11.46
C LYS A 29 1.86 13.59 -11.14
N SER A 30 1.84 13.94 -9.86
CA SER A 30 2.37 15.22 -9.36
C SER A 30 3.57 14.94 -8.46
N ALA A 31 4.55 15.82 -8.45
CA ALA A 31 5.74 15.70 -7.61
C ALA A 31 5.46 16.18 -6.17
N GLY A 32 6.13 15.59 -5.18
CA GLY A 32 6.12 16.07 -3.80
C GLY A 32 5.00 15.55 -2.89
N TRP A 33 4.29 14.48 -3.28
CA TRP A 33 3.32 13.84 -2.37
C TRP A 33 4.00 13.02 -1.29
N LYS A 34 3.36 12.99 -0.13
CA LYS A 34 3.60 12.01 0.92
C LYS A 34 2.54 10.93 0.84
N PHE A 35 2.95 9.68 1.01
CA PHE A 35 2.04 8.54 0.98
C PHE A 35 1.85 8.01 2.39
N TYR A 36 0.59 7.91 2.80
CA TYR A 36 0.20 7.39 4.11
C TYR A 36 -0.50 6.04 3.91
N TRP A 37 0.02 5.01 4.58
CA TRP A 37 -0.48 3.65 4.52
C TRP A 37 -1.12 3.30 5.85
N ASN A 38 -2.43 3.12 5.82
CA ASN A 38 -3.23 2.68 6.96
C ASN A 38 -3.58 1.20 6.80
N LYS A 39 -3.62 0.48 7.93
CA LYS A 39 -4.21 -0.85 8.02
C LYS A 39 -5.44 -0.74 8.92
N ASP A 40 -6.57 -1.28 8.52
CA ASP A 40 -7.79 -1.20 9.34
C ASP A 40 -7.62 -1.84 10.72
N THR A 41 -6.73 -2.83 10.83
CA THR A 41 -6.40 -3.52 12.08
C THR A 41 -5.43 -2.75 12.99
N GLN A 42 -4.88 -1.61 12.53
CA GLN A 42 -3.87 -0.85 13.24
C GLN A 42 -4.16 0.65 13.21
N ILE A 43 -4.07 1.30 14.37
CA ILE A 43 -4.31 2.76 14.48
C ILE A 43 -3.16 3.57 13.87
N THR A 44 -2.01 2.95 13.62
CA THR A 44 -0.80 3.63 13.13
C THR A 44 -0.78 3.73 11.62
N GLU A 45 -0.46 4.90 11.11
CA GLU A 45 -0.12 5.11 9.71
C GLU A 45 1.38 4.94 9.49
N THR A 46 1.75 4.37 8.35
CA THR A 46 3.14 4.38 7.88
C THR A 46 3.29 5.43 6.77
N GLU A 47 4.17 6.41 6.97
CA GLU A 47 4.51 7.39 5.94
C GLU A 47 5.64 6.86 5.05
N THR A 48 5.51 6.97 3.73
CA THR A 48 6.56 6.68 2.77
C THR A 48 6.77 7.85 1.80
N GLU A 49 8.03 8.06 1.40
CA GLU A 49 8.38 9.04 0.36
C GLU A 49 8.00 8.56 -1.04
N THR A 50 7.91 7.25 -1.24
CA THR A 50 7.54 6.64 -2.52
C THR A 50 6.11 6.14 -2.49
N SER A 51 5.53 5.98 -3.68
CA SER A 51 4.20 5.40 -3.88
C SER A 51 4.12 3.89 -3.61
N HIS A 52 5.21 3.26 -3.16
CA HIS A 52 5.30 1.83 -2.95
C HIS A 52 5.42 1.48 -1.48
N TYR A 53 4.66 0.48 -1.05
CA TYR A 53 4.73 -0.07 0.29
C TYR A 53 5.00 -1.56 0.23
N PHE A 54 6.10 -1.98 0.87
CA PHE A 54 6.56 -3.37 0.83
C PHE A 54 6.19 -4.10 2.13
N ILE A 55 5.25 -5.03 2.01
CA ILE A 55 4.93 -5.99 3.07
C ILE A 55 5.89 -7.16 2.90
N ARG A 56 6.88 -7.25 3.80
CA ARG A 56 7.89 -8.33 3.74
C ARG A 56 7.29 -9.71 3.92
N SER A 57 6.30 -9.85 4.81
CA SER A 57 5.65 -11.12 5.12
C SER A 57 4.22 -10.85 5.56
N VAL A 58 3.25 -11.23 4.72
CA VAL A 58 1.82 -11.05 4.96
C VAL A 58 1.38 -11.84 6.19
N ARG A 59 0.59 -11.20 7.04
CA ARG A 59 -0.01 -11.76 8.26
C ARG A 59 -1.54 -11.77 8.14
N VAL A 60 -2.18 -12.56 8.99
CA VAL A 60 -3.65 -12.58 9.10
C VAL A 60 -4.22 -11.19 9.42
N SER A 61 -3.47 -10.36 10.15
CA SER A 61 -3.85 -8.97 10.45
C SER A 61 -3.75 -8.00 9.27
N ASP A 62 -3.18 -8.41 8.14
CA ASP A 62 -3.07 -7.57 6.94
C ASP A 62 -4.27 -7.71 5.98
N GLY A 63 -5.22 -8.59 6.32
CA GLY A 63 -6.50 -8.77 5.62
C GLY A 63 -7.67 -8.13 6.34
#